data_AF-A0A4Q3C5I2-F1
#
_entry.id   AF-A0A4Q3C5I2-F1
#
_cell.length_a   1.000
_cell.length_b   1.000
_cell.length_c   1.000
_cell.angle_alpha   90.00
_cell.angle_beta   90.00
_cell.angle_gamma   90.00
#
_symmetry.space_group_name_H-M   'P 1'
#
loop_
_entity.id
_entity.type
_entity.pdbx_description
1 polymer ?
#
loop_
_entity_poly.entity_id
_entity_poly.type
_entity_poly.pdbx_seq_one_letter_code
_entity_poly.pdbx_strand_id
1 'polypeptide(L)'
;YVYFVIKFSKPILNSGSWQDDKATAGLQAATGKNLKAWFQFDLSTSKDLYVKVAISAVSIEGAKKNLAAENPGWDFETVKMNAGKKWNTELSKIEVEGDEERKKIFYTALYHTAVVPNINMDVDAQYRGRDLKIHTAEGFTNYSVFSLWDTYRGANPLYTIIDQRRTLDYIKTFLLQYQQGGRLPVWELASCETDCMIGYHSIPVIVDAYMKGIRGFDTDLALEAMKKSATWNHLGLPAYIQNGVISMDDEHESVSKTLEYAYDDWCIAIFAKALGKQADYETYIHRAQYYKNILDTKTGFMRPRQNGGWISPFDPREVNNSFTEANSWQYSFYFPQDINGYMQLMGGKVNLGKKLDSLFAAPQLTTGRDQSDITGLIGQYAHGNEPSHHIIYLYNYADKPY
;
A
#
# COMPACT_ATOMS: atom_id res chain seq x y z
N TYR A 1 -7.99 16.85 7.03
CA TYR A 1 -9.11 17.47 7.77
C TYR A 1 -10.13 16.41 8.10
N VAL A 2 -10.73 16.44 9.29
CA VAL A 2 -11.82 15.53 9.66
C VAL A 2 -12.87 16.32 10.42
N TYR A 3 -14.11 16.25 9.97
CA TYR A 3 -15.29 16.82 10.60
C TYR A 3 -16.15 15.68 11.12
N PHE A 4 -16.91 15.90 12.18
CA PHE A 4 -17.80 14.89 12.73
C PHE A 4 -19.08 15.50 13.27
N VAL A 5 -20.12 14.67 13.38
CA VAL A 5 -21.38 14.99 14.07
C VAL A 5 -21.74 13.83 14.98
N ILE A 6 -22.17 14.17 16.20
CA ILE A 6 -22.68 13.21 17.18
C ILE A 6 -24.16 13.50 17.43
N LYS A 7 -24.97 12.44 17.44
CA LYS A 7 -26.39 12.50 17.84
C LYS A 7 -26.61 11.53 19.00
N PHE A 8 -27.40 11.95 19.99
CA PHE A 8 -27.78 11.14 21.15
C PHE A 8 -29.26 10.77 21.09
N SER A 9 -29.63 9.59 21.57
CA SER A 9 -31.04 9.14 21.59
C SER A 9 -31.88 9.81 22.66
N LYS A 10 -31.23 10.44 23.65
CA LYS A 10 -31.86 11.14 24.77
C LYS A 10 -31.56 12.64 24.71
N PRO A 11 -32.48 13.49 25.20
CA PRO A 11 -32.22 14.92 25.34
C PRO A 11 -31.08 15.16 26.35
N ILE A 12 -30.22 16.12 26.00
CA ILE A 12 -29.13 16.57 26.86
C ILE A 12 -29.73 17.44 27.97
N LEU A 13 -29.50 17.09 29.23
CA LEU A 13 -29.95 17.86 30.39
C LEU A 13 -29.02 19.04 30.67
N ASN A 14 -27.73 18.74 30.78
CA ASN A 14 -26.65 19.70 30.97
C ASN A 14 -25.49 19.33 30.05
N SER A 15 -24.71 20.32 29.66
CA SER A 15 -23.51 20.12 28.87
C SER A 15 -22.50 21.21 29.15
N GLY A 16 -21.29 21.00 28.66
CA GLY A 16 -20.25 22.01 28.69
C GLY A 16 -19.01 21.53 27.96
N SER A 17 -17.96 22.33 28.06
CA SER A 17 -16.68 22.04 27.41
C SER A 17 -15.51 22.31 28.33
N TRP A 18 -14.38 21.70 28.05
CA TRP A 18 -13.08 22.15 28.53
C TRP A 18 -12.26 22.64 27.36
N GLN A 19 -11.63 23.80 27.55
CA GLN A 19 -10.60 24.33 26.67
C GLN A 19 -9.33 24.55 27.48
N ASP A 20 -8.24 23.85 27.15
CA ASP A 20 -6.98 23.90 27.91
C ASP A 20 -7.21 23.70 29.42
N ASP A 21 -7.97 22.64 29.74
CA ASP A 21 -8.40 22.24 31.08
C ASP A 21 -9.24 23.27 31.88
N LYS A 22 -9.69 24.34 31.22
CA LYS A 22 -10.67 25.29 31.80
C LYS A 22 -12.09 24.88 31.44
N ALA A 23 -12.87 24.54 32.47
CA ALA A 23 -14.26 24.13 32.33
C ALA A 23 -15.18 25.33 32.06
N THR A 24 -16.09 25.18 31.11
CA THR A 24 -17.20 26.11 30.86
C THR A 24 -18.51 25.33 30.89
N ALA A 25 -19.46 25.78 31.70
CA ALA A 25 -20.81 25.24 31.75
C ALA A 25 -21.66 25.81 30.60
N GLY A 26 -22.56 24.99 30.06
CA GLY A 26 -23.29 25.27 28.83
C GLY A 26 -22.38 25.05 27.61
N LEU A 27 -22.74 24.10 26.75
CA LEU A 27 -21.98 23.91 25.52
C LEU A 27 -22.21 25.08 24.56
N GLN A 28 -21.14 25.80 24.28
CA GLN A 28 -21.06 26.81 23.22
C GLN A 28 -20.08 26.35 22.15
N ALA A 29 -20.06 27.06 21.01
CA ALA A 29 -19.01 26.84 20.02
C ALA A 29 -17.64 27.16 20.66
N ALA A 30 -16.73 26.20 20.63
CA ALA A 30 -15.36 26.34 21.13
C ALA A 30 -14.36 26.08 20.00
N THR A 31 -13.26 26.83 19.98
CA THR A 31 -12.16 26.65 19.02
C THR A 31 -10.84 26.66 19.79
N GLY A 32 -10.04 25.62 19.60
CA GLY A 32 -8.79 25.44 20.32
C GLY A 32 -8.13 24.12 19.92
N LYS A 33 -6.93 23.88 20.45
CA LYS A 33 -6.18 22.64 20.20
C LYS A 33 -6.57 21.51 21.16
N ASN A 34 -6.91 21.86 22.41
CA ASN A 34 -7.28 20.91 23.45
C ASN A 34 -8.74 21.13 23.86
N LEU A 35 -9.66 20.46 23.16
CA LEU A 35 -11.09 20.56 23.41
C LEU A 35 -11.63 19.24 23.96
N LYS A 36 -12.47 19.34 24.99
CA LYS A 36 -13.28 18.23 25.52
C LYS A 36 -14.73 18.71 25.62
N ALA A 37 -15.70 17.84 25.42
CA ALA A 37 -17.11 18.14 25.65
C ALA A 37 -17.70 17.11 26.61
N TRP A 38 -18.63 17.54 27.47
CA TRP A 38 -19.41 16.65 28.31
C TRP A 38 -20.90 16.89 28.12
N PHE A 39 -21.66 15.82 28.32
CA PHE A 39 -23.10 15.79 28.17
C PHE A 39 -23.68 14.96 29.30
N GLN A 40 -24.71 15.47 29.95
CA GLN A 40 -25.46 14.80 31.01
C GLN A 40 -26.82 14.40 30.47
N PHE A 41 -27.25 13.16 30.77
CA PHE A 41 -28.52 12.59 30.32
C PHE A 41 -29.30 12.02 31.49
N ASP A 42 -30.63 11.97 31.36
CA ASP A 42 -31.48 11.21 32.28
C ASP A 42 -31.52 9.72 31.90
N LEU A 43 -30.99 8.87 32.77
CA LEU A 43 -31.00 7.40 32.64
C LEU A 43 -31.90 6.72 33.68
N SER A 44 -32.89 7.44 34.20
CA SER A 44 -33.87 6.91 35.15
C SER A 44 -34.86 5.94 34.50
N THR A 45 -35.33 6.24 33.29
CA THR A 45 -36.36 5.47 32.56
C THR A 45 -35.79 4.33 31.71
N SER A 46 -34.54 4.45 31.27
CA SER A 46 -33.79 3.40 30.58
C SER A 46 -32.30 3.66 30.80
N LYS A 47 -31.55 2.59 31.04
CA LYS A 47 -30.09 2.62 31.21
C LYS A 47 -29.34 2.75 29.89
N ASP A 48 -30.03 2.53 28.77
CA ASP A 48 -29.41 2.59 27.45
C ASP A 48 -29.36 4.04 26.93
N LEU A 49 -28.19 4.42 26.41
CA LEU A 49 -27.97 5.64 25.65
C LEU A 49 -27.36 5.26 24.32
N TYR A 50 -28.08 5.49 23.23
CA TYR A 50 -27.55 5.26 21.89
C TYR A 50 -26.86 6.53 21.39
N VAL A 51 -25.70 6.33 20.77
CA VAL A 51 -24.88 7.39 20.20
C VAL A 51 -24.63 7.07 18.74
N LYS A 52 -24.88 8.04 17.86
CA LYS A 52 -24.51 7.94 16.44
C LYS A 52 -23.43 8.96 16.13
N VAL A 53 -22.40 8.52 15.43
CA VAL A 53 -21.29 9.36 14.98
C VAL A 53 -21.14 9.19 13.48
N ALA A 54 -21.05 10.30 12.77
CA ALA A 54 -20.66 10.31 11.37
C ALA A 54 -19.50 11.27 11.18
N ILE A 55 -18.64 10.98 10.19
CA ILE A 55 -17.47 11.79 9.84
C ILE A 55 -17.57 12.25 8.38
N SER A 56 -16.77 13.26 8.04
CA SER A 56 -16.57 13.77 6.68
C SER A 56 -15.19 14.41 6.56
N ALA A 57 -14.51 14.23 5.43
CA ALA A 57 -13.27 14.96 5.12
C ALA A 57 -13.55 16.37 4.54
N VAL A 58 -14.81 16.67 4.23
CA VAL A 58 -15.28 17.87 3.53
C VAL A 58 -15.78 18.92 4.51
N SER A 59 -16.82 18.59 5.29
CA SER A 59 -17.49 19.56 6.17
C SER A 59 -18.38 18.92 7.24
N ILE A 60 -18.82 19.73 8.21
CA ILE A 60 -19.84 19.33 9.20
C ILE A 60 -21.17 18.98 8.50
N GLU A 61 -21.57 19.74 7.47
CA GLU A 61 -22.80 19.46 6.72
C GLU A 61 -22.72 18.14 5.96
N GLY A 62 -21.55 17.80 5.39
CA GLY A 62 -21.28 16.49 4.80
C GLY A 62 -21.50 15.36 5.82
N ALA A 63 -20.90 15.48 7.01
CA ALA A 63 -21.11 14.51 8.09
C ALA A 63 -22.59 14.37 8.51
N LYS A 64 -23.37 15.48 8.53
CA LYS A 64 -24.82 15.41 8.77
C LYS A 64 -25.56 14.64 7.68
N LYS A 65 -25.25 14.89 6.41
CA LYS A 65 -25.84 14.17 5.27
C LYS A 65 -25.51 12.69 5.31
N ASN A 66 -24.25 12.33 5.58
CA ASN A 66 -23.81 10.94 5.74
C ASN A 66 -24.64 10.24 6.83
N LEU A 67 -24.77 10.86 8.00
CA LEU A 67 -25.55 10.28 9.11
C LEU A 67 -27.03 10.07 8.75
N ALA A 68 -27.64 11.07 8.09
CA ALA A 68 -29.04 11.03 7.72
C ALA A 68 -29.34 9.95 6.66
N ALA A 69 -28.44 9.77 5.70
CA ALA A 69 -28.59 8.79 4.62
C ALA A 69 -28.35 7.35 5.10
N GLU A 70 -27.32 7.12 5.92
CA GLU A 70 -26.87 5.76 6.25
C GLU A 70 -27.48 5.19 7.53
N ASN A 71 -27.83 6.04 8.51
CA ASN A 71 -28.36 5.59 9.80
C ASN A 71 -29.44 6.54 10.36
N PRO A 72 -30.63 6.62 9.73
CA PRO A 72 -31.70 7.53 10.15
C PRO A 72 -32.34 7.14 11.49
N GLY A 73 -32.46 5.84 11.78
CA GLY A 73 -33.14 5.28 12.97
C GLY A 73 -32.26 5.12 14.21
N TRP A 74 -32.77 4.40 15.22
CA TRP A 74 -32.07 4.11 16.48
C TRP A 74 -32.00 2.61 16.81
N ASP A 75 -32.45 1.74 15.90
CA ASP A 75 -32.41 0.30 16.10
C ASP A 75 -30.99 -0.24 15.85
N PHE A 76 -30.24 -0.41 16.94
CA PHE A 76 -28.88 -0.91 16.91
C PHE A 76 -28.77 -2.35 16.41
N GLU A 77 -29.73 -3.22 16.75
CA GLU A 77 -29.69 -4.63 16.33
C GLU A 77 -29.91 -4.76 14.82
N THR A 78 -30.78 -3.92 14.25
CA THR A 78 -30.92 -3.85 12.78
C THR A 78 -29.63 -3.37 12.11
N VAL A 79 -28.95 -2.36 12.65
CA VAL A 79 -27.65 -1.88 12.12
C VAL A 79 -26.60 -2.99 12.19
N LYS A 80 -26.48 -3.67 13.32
CA LYS A 80 -25.55 -4.80 13.53
C LYS A 80 -25.83 -5.96 12.59
N MET A 81 -27.10 -6.36 12.45
CA MET A 81 -27.51 -7.42 11.52
C MET A 81 -27.15 -7.05 10.07
N ASN A 82 -27.44 -5.81 9.65
CA ASN A 82 -27.12 -5.36 8.29
C ASN A 82 -25.61 -5.31 8.03
N ALA A 83 -24.81 -4.92 9.02
CA ALA A 83 -23.35 -5.02 8.95
C ALA A 83 -22.89 -6.48 8.79
N GLY A 84 -23.47 -7.41 9.55
CA GLY A 84 -23.19 -8.85 9.42
C GLY A 84 -23.53 -9.40 8.03
N LYS A 85 -24.65 -8.98 7.43
CA LYS A 85 -25.03 -9.37 6.06
C LYS A 85 -24.04 -8.84 5.01
N LYS A 86 -23.59 -7.59 5.15
CA LYS A 86 -22.55 -7.02 4.28
C LYS A 86 -21.25 -7.80 4.38
N TRP A 87 -20.79 -8.11 5.60
CA TRP A 87 -19.60 -8.93 5.80
C TRP A 87 -19.73 -10.33 5.22
N ASN A 88 -20.86 -11.01 5.43
CA ASN A 88 -21.09 -12.32 4.83
C ASN A 88 -21.04 -12.26 3.30
N THR A 89 -21.58 -11.20 2.69
CA THR A 89 -21.50 -11.00 1.23
C THR A 89 -20.04 -10.82 0.78
N GLU A 90 -19.27 -9.97 1.45
CA GLU A 90 -17.85 -9.75 1.13
C GLU A 90 -17.00 -11.02 1.31
N LEU A 91 -17.19 -11.76 2.41
CA LEU A 91 -16.43 -12.97 2.69
C LEU A 91 -16.85 -14.16 1.80
N SER A 92 -18.10 -14.18 1.32
CA SER A 92 -18.59 -15.22 0.40
C SER A 92 -18.01 -15.15 -1.01
N LYS A 93 -17.19 -14.14 -1.33
CA LYS A 93 -16.46 -14.04 -2.60
C LYS A 93 -15.52 -15.22 -2.84
N ILE A 94 -15.07 -15.88 -1.77
CA ILE A 94 -14.30 -17.13 -1.84
C ILE A 94 -14.90 -18.13 -0.86
N GLU A 95 -15.33 -19.28 -1.35
CA GLU A 95 -15.78 -20.40 -0.53
C GLU A 95 -14.62 -21.40 -0.36
N VAL A 96 -14.38 -21.82 0.88
CA VAL A 96 -13.31 -22.78 1.22
C VAL A 96 -13.83 -23.92 2.09
N GLU A 97 -13.28 -25.11 1.86
CA GLU A 97 -13.50 -26.29 2.70
C GLU A 97 -12.28 -26.54 3.61
N GLY A 98 -12.52 -27.06 4.81
CA GLY A 98 -11.47 -27.32 5.79
C GLY A 98 -12.03 -27.54 7.20
N ASP A 99 -11.15 -27.70 8.18
CA ASP A 99 -11.53 -27.65 9.59
C ASP A 99 -11.82 -26.20 10.04
N GLU A 100 -12.44 -26.07 11.22
CA GLU A 100 -12.86 -24.76 11.75
C GLU A 100 -11.69 -23.81 12.01
N GLU A 101 -10.52 -24.34 12.37
CA GLU A 101 -9.32 -23.53 12.63
C GLU A 101 -8.82 -22.89 11.34
N ARG A 102 -8.66 -23.69 10.27
CA ARG A 102 -8.23 -23.21 8.95
C ARG A 102 -9.23 -22.23 8.35
N LYS A 103 -10.53 -22.50 8.46
CA LYS A 103 -11.58 -21.55 8.04
C LYS A 103 -11.47 -20.23 8.79
N LYS A 104 -11.25 -20.27 10.11
CA LYS A 104 -11.09 -19.06 10.92
C LYS A 104 -9.88 -18.24 10.46
N ILE A 105 -8.72 -18.88 10.26
CA ILE A 105 -7.51 -18.20 9.76
C ILE A 105 -7.80 -17.56 8.39
N PHE A 106 -8.38 -18.34 7.46
CA PHE A 106 -8.66 -17.88 6.11
C PHE A 106 -9.64 -16.68 6.09
N TYR A 107 -10.82 -16.81 6.69
CA TYR A 107 -11.82 -15.75 6.66
C TYR A 107 -11.41 -14.52 7.49
N THR A 108 -10.59 -14.69 8.53
CA THR A 108 -10.00 -13.55 9.26
C THR A 108 -8.99 -12.81 8.37
N ALA A 109 -8.12 -13.54 7.65
CA ALA A 109 -7.19 -12.93 6.69
C ALA A 109 -7.95 -12.21 5.56
N LEU A 110 -8.97 -12.85 4.97
CA LEU A 110 -9.81 -12.24 3.95
C LEU A 110 -10.52 -10.98 4.47
N TYR A 111 -11.05 -11.01 5.71
CA TYR A 111 -11.58 -9.82 6.39
C TYR A 111 -10.54 -8.70 6.48
N HIS A 112 -9.30 -9.00 6.89
CA HIS A 112 -8.23 -7.99 6.96
C HIS A 112 -7.87 -7.39 5.59
N THR A 113 -8.08 -8.11 4.47
CA THR A 113 -7.90 -7.52 3.13
C THR A 113 -9.02 -6.56 2.72
N ALA A 114 -10.15 -6.56 3.42
CA ALA A 114 -11.35 -5.81 3.04
C ALA A 114 -11.64 -4.60 3.94
N VAL A 115 -10.83 -4.36 4.98
CA VAL A 115 -10.98 -3.18 5.85
C VAL A 115 -10.34 -1.91 5.28
N VAL A 116 -9.43 -2.04 4.30
CA VAL A 116 -8.80 -0.96 3.53
C VAL A 116 -8.62 -1.40 2.07
N PRO A 117 -8.53 -0.49 1.08
CA PRO A 117 -8.65 0.97 1.15
C PRO A 117 -10.03 1.50 1.60
N ASN A 118 -10.04 2.66 2.25
CA ASN A 118 -11.24 3.28 2.85
C ASN A 118 -11.96 4.21 1.88
N ILE A 119 -13.29 4.22 1.89
CA ILE A 119 -14.06 5.26 1.19
C ILE A 119 -13.71 6.62 1.83
N ASN A 120 -13.27 7.56 1.00
CA ASN A 120 -12.93 8.92 1.42
C ASN A 120 -13.71 9.94 0.59
N MET A 121 -15.04 9.84 0.73
CA MET A 121 -16.04 10.60 -0.02
C MET A 121 -17.34 10.60 0.78
N ASP A 122 -18.05 11.73 0.79
CA ASP A 122 -19.38 11.85 1.39
C ASP A 122 -20.47 11.26 0.48
N VAL A 123 -21.67 11.04 1.03
CA VAL A 123 -22.82 10.47 0.29
C VAL A 123 -23.29 11.33 -0.89
N ASP A 124 -22.91 12.60 -0.94
CA ASP A 124 -23.14 13.51 -2.06
C ASP A 124 -21.97 13.58 -3.05
N ALA A 125 -21.08 12.58 -3.01
CA ALA A 125 -19.89 12.42 -3.83
C ALA A 125 -18.81 13.50 -3.66
N GLN A 126 -18.93 14.39 -2.68
CA GLN A 126 -17.86 15.36 -2.39
C GLN A 126 -16.70 14.70 -1.64
N TYR A 127 -15.48 15.11 -1.97
CA TYR A 127 -14.27 14.64 -1.31
C TYR A 127 -13.20 15.73 -1.21
N ARG A 128 -12.21 15.52 -0.33
CA ARG A 128 -11.02 16.37 -0.22
C ARG A 128 -9.95 15.83 -1.17
N GLY A 129 -9.44 16.66 -2.08
CA GLY A 129 -8.38 16.28 -3.01
C GLY A 129 -6.98 16.41 -2.41
N ARG A 130 -5.97 15.93 -3.16
CA ARG A 130 -4.54 16.09 -2.81
C ARG A 130 -4.06 17.54 -2.82
N ASP A 131 -4.78 18.42 -3.51
CA ASP A 131 -4.59 19.87 -3.50
C ASP A 131 -5.28 20.57 -2.32
N LEU A 132 -5.84 19.80 -1.38
CA LEU A 132 -6.63 20.23 -0.22
C LEU A 132 -7.94 20.96 -0.55
N LYS A 133 -8.34 21.00 -1.83
CA LYS A 133 -9.62 21.56 -2.25
C LYS A 133 -10.73 20.52 -2.18
N ILE A 134 -11.97 20.99 -2.26
CA ILE A 134 -13.14 20.13 -2.34
C ILE A 134 -13.46 19.87 -3.81
N HIS A 135 -13.60 18.59 -4.13
CA HIS A 135 -13.95 18.10 -5.46
C HIS A 135 -15.21 17.23 -5.37
N THR A 136 -15.76 16.85 -6.51
CA THR A 136 -16.91 15.93 -6.60
C THR A 136 -16.52 14.78 -7.52
N ALA A 137 -16.72 13.54 -7.08
CA ALA A 137 -16.41 12.36 -7.87
C ALA A 137 -17.52 12.09 -8.89
N GLU A 138 -17.15 11.80 -10.13
CA GLU A 138 -18.10 11.53 -11.22
C GLU A 138 -17.99 10.07 -11.68
N GLY A 139 -19.01 9.27 -11.35
CA GLY A 139 -19.11 7.88 -11.84
C GLY A 139 -18.08 6.90 -11.26
N PHE A 140 -17.55 7.18 -10.07
CA PHE A 140 -16.71 6.27 -9.28
C PHE A 140 -16.72 6.68 -7.80
N THR A 141 -16.28 5.78 -6.91
CA THR A 141 -16.08 6.10 -5.48
C THR A 141 -14.64 6.48 -5.21
N ASN A 142 -14.40 7.62 -4.54
CA ASN A 142 -13.05 8.04 -4.14
C ASN A 142 -12.60 7.31 -2.87
N TYR A 143 -11.37 6.79 -2.88
CA TYR A 143 -10.77 6.02 -1.79
C TYR A 143 -9.52 6.69 -1.20
N SER A 144 -9.07 6.19 -0.06
CA SER A 144 -7.82 6.60 0.60
C SER A 144 -7.22 5.42 1.37
N VAL A 145 -6.00 5.58 1.89
CA VAL A 145 -5.20 4.55 2.56
C VAL A 145 -4.66 3.55 1.53
N PHE A 146 -3.62 3.99 0.84
CA PHE A 146 -2.94 3.20 -0.18
C PHE A 146 -1.51 2.89 0.26
N SER A 147 -1.35 1.76 0.97
CA SER A 147 -0.05 1.23 1.40
C SER A 147 0.62 0.47 0.26
N LEU A 148 1.02 1.19 -0.79
CA LEU A 148 1.28 0.57 -2.09
C LEU A 148 2.56 -0.24 -2.13
N TRP A 149 3.52 0.01 -1.24
CA TRP A 149 4.74 -0.81 -1.13
C TRP A 149 4.45 -2.24 -0.69
N ASP A 150 3.39 -2.46 0.10
CA ASP A 150 2.97 -3.81 0.51
C ASP A 150 1.94 -4.38 -0.45
N THR A 151 0.91 -3.58 -0.73
CA THR A 151 -0.35 -4.09 -1.27
C THR A 151 -0.26 -4.51 -2.74
N TYR A 152 0.67 -3.97 -3.54
CA TYR A 152 0.87 -4.41 -4.92
C TYR A 152 1.31 -5.88 -5.04
N ARG A 153 1.88 -6.46 -3.97
CA ARG A 153 2.50 -7.80 -3.97
C ARG A 153 1.47 -8.93 -3.89
N GLY A 154 0.37 -8.71 -3.18
CA GLY A 154 -0.64 -9.75 -2.91
C GLY A 154 -2.08 -9.23 -2.83
N ALA A 155 -2.31 -8.13 -2.11
CA ALA A 155 -3.66 -7.59 -1.90
C ALA A 155 -4.30 -7.05 -3.19
N ASN A 156 -3.61 -6.17 -3.93
CA ASN A 156 -4.11 -5.66 -5.20
C ASN A 156 -4.28 -6.74 -6.27
N PRO A 157 -3.34 -7.69 -6.45
CA PRO A 157 -3.58 -8.86 -7.29
C PRO A 157 -4.84 -9.64 -6.90
N LEU A 158 -5.10 -9.86 -5.60
CA LEU A 158 -6.33 -10.49 -5.11
C LEU A 158 -7.57 -9.68 -5.52
N TYR A 159 -7.55 -8.34 -5.35
CA TYR A 159 -8.68 -7.49 -5.71
C TYR A 159 -9.05 -7.55 -7.19
N THR A 160 -8.08 -7.75 -8.09
CA THR A 160 -8.38 -7.95 -9.53
C THR A 160 -9.22 -9.21 -9.80
N ILE A 161 -9.22 -10.17 -8.87
CA ILE A 161 -9.98 -11.42 -8.97
C ILE A 161 -11.34 -11.26 -8.29
N ILE A 162 -11.36 -10.76 -7.05
CA ILE A 162 -12.56 -10.79 -6.21
C ILE A 162 -13.35 -9.47 -6.17
N ASP A 163 -12.78 -8.37 -6.66
CA ASP A 163 -13.41 -7.04 -6.65
C ASP A 163 -12.90 -6.10 -7.75
N GLN A 164 -13.22 -6.43 -8.99
CA GLN A 164 -12.81 -5.64 -10.16
C GLN A 164 -13.41 -4.22 -10.16
N ARG A 165 -14.60 -4.04 -9.57
CA ARG A 165 -15.24 -2.73 -9.48
C ARG A 165 -14.44 -1.79 -8.57
N ARG A 166 -14.11 -2.23 -7.35
CA ARG A 166 -13.27 -1.41 -6.45
C ARG A 166 -11.87 -1.22 -7.01
N THR A 167 -11.30 -2.23 -7.66
CA THR A 167 -10.00 -2.11 -8.36
C THR A 167 -10.01 -0.95 -9.36
N LEU A 168 -11.07 -0.83 -10.18
CA LEU A 168 -11.22 0.28 -11.11
C LEU A 168 -11.37 1.63 -10.38
N ASP A 169 -12.16 1.69 -9.31
CA ASP A 169 -12.32 2.90 -8.50
C ASP A 169 -10.99 3.35 -7.86
N TYR A 170 -10.13 2.41 -7.43
CA TYR A 170 -8.79 2.71 -6.91
C TYR A 170 -7.90 3.32 -7.99
N ILE A 171 -7.91 2.77 -9.21
CA ILE A 171 -7.12 3.32 -10.32
C ILE A 171 -7.59 4.72 -10.69
N LYS A 172 -8.90 4.95 -10.77
CA LYS A 172 -9.46 6.30 -10.99
C LYS A 172 -9.04 7.27 -9.89
N THR A 173 -9.02 6.79 -8.63
CA THR A 173 -8.51 7.56 -7.49
C THR A 173 -7.03 7.92 -7.68
N PHE A 174 -6.17 6.99 -8.11
CA PHE A 174 -4.75 7.28 -8.37
C PHE A 174 -4.55 8.36 -9.43
N LEU A 175 -5.32 8.30 -10.52
CA LEU A 175 -5.23 9.29 -11.61
C LEU A 175 -5.69 10.68 -11.16
N LEU A 176 -6.72 10.77 -10.32
CA LEU A 176 -7.14 12.04 -9.74
C LEU A 176 -6.11 12.59 -8.76
N GLN A 177 -5.53 11.72 -7.93
CA GLN A 177 -4.45 12.11 -7.04
C GLN A 177 -3.23 12.62 -7.82
N TYR A 178 -2.93 12.04 -8.98
CA TYR A 178 -1.94 12.57 -9.91
C TYR A 178 -2.32 13.96 -10.43
N GLN A 179 -3.53 14.15 -10.94
CA GLN A 179 -3.98 15.45 -11.47
C GLN A 179 -3.95 16.56 -10.41
N GLN A 180 -4.28 16.22 -9.16
CA GLN A 180 -4.39 17.18 -8.06
C GLN A 180 -3.07 17.35 -7.28
N GLY A 181 -2.21 16.33 -7.26
CA GLY A 181 -0.98 16.28 -6.45
C GLY A 181 0.32 16.24 -7.27
N GLY A 182 0.24 16.13 -8.59
CA GLY A 182 1.36 16.13 -9.53
C GLY A 182 2.09 14.80 -9.72
N ARG A 183 1.84 13.80 -8.86
CA ARG A 183 2.41 12.44 -8.95
C ARG A 183 1.40 11.38 -8.50
N LEU A 184 1.56 10.16 -9.00
CA LEU A 184 0.80 9.02 -8.47
C LEU A 184 1.13 8.80 -6.99
N PRO A 185 0.22 8.21 -6.19
CA PRO A 185 0.50 7.92 -4.78
C PRO A 185 1.63 6.90 -4.63
N VAL A 186 2.42 7.06 -3.56
CA VAL A 186 3.41 6.08 -3.06
C VAL A 186 2.88 5.51 -1.74
N TRP A 187 2.70 6.39 -0.75
CA TRP A 187 1.77 6.14 0.35
C TRP A 187 0.81 7.30 0.43
N GLU A 188 -0.46 7.02 0.25
CA GLU A 188 -1.48 8.03 0.48
C GLU A 188 -2.27 7.72 1.75
N LEU A 189 -2.42 8.77 2.57
CA LEU A 189 -3.24 8.76 3.78
C LEU A 189 -4.05 10.05 3.87
N ALA A 190 -5.38 9.93 3.84
CA ALA A 190 -6.33 11.01 4.06
C ALA A 190 -6.09 12.27 3.21
N SER A 191 -5.88 12.06 1.92
CA SER A 191 -5.58 13.07 0.89
C SER A 191 -4.21 13.72 1.03
N CYS A 192 -3.30 13.10 1.77
CA CYS A 192 -1.93 13.54 1.94
C CYS A 192 -0.96 12.45 1.46
N GLU A 193 0.17 12.88 0.92
CA GLU A 193 1.30 11.99 0.71
C GLU A 193 2.10 11.86 1.99
N THR A 194 2.61 10.67 2.27
CA THR A 194 3.58 10.50 3.36
C THR A 194 4.97 10.10 2.88
N ASP A 195 5.15 9.85 1.57
CA ASP A 195 6.41 9.41 0.96
C ASP A 195 6.91 8.06 1.53
N CYS A 196 6.00 7.25 2.04
CA CYS A 196 6.23 5.92 2.63
C CYS A 196 5.86 4.80 1.63
N MET A 197 6.60 3.74 1.41
CA MET A 197 8.01 3.54 1.63
C MET A 197 8.75 4.02 0.36
N ILE A 198 9.41 3.12 -0.36
CA ILE A 198 10.10 3.38 -1.62
C ILE A 198 9.25 2.97 -2.83
N GLY A 199 9.84 3.08 -4.03
CA GLY A 199 9.17 2.68 -5.27
C GLY A 199 8.13 3.68 -5.76
N TYR A 200 7.42 3.30 -6.82
CA TYR A 200 6.23 4.00 -7.32
C TYR A 200 5.15 2.97 -7.68
N HIS A 201 4.81 2.17 -6.67
CA HIS A 201 4.03 0.93 -6.80
C HIS A 201 2.53 1.10 -7.10
N SER A 202 2.04 2.32 -7.30
CA SER A 202 0.75 2.53 -7.99
C SER A 202 0.79 2.03 -9.44
N ILE A 203 1.97 2.05 -10.08
CA ILE A 203 2.17 1.58 -11.44
C ILE A 203 1.83 0.09 -11.61
N PRO A 204 2.46 -0.88 -10.91
CA PRO A 204 2.14 -2.30 -11.05
C PRO A 204 0.65 -2.60 -10.82
N VAL A 205 -0.03 -1.87 -9.91
CA VAL A 205 -1.48 -2.02 -9.70
C VAL A 205 -2.28 -1.64 -10.95
N ILE A 206 -1.97 -0.51 -11.58
CA ILE A 206 -2.65 -0.07 -12.81
C ILE A 206 -2.39 -1.05 -13.95
N VAL A 207 -1.13 -1.49 -14.10
CA VAL A 207 -0.70 -2.38 -15.17
C VAL A 207 -1.33 -3.77 -15.01
N ASP A 208 -1.36 -4.34 -13.81
CA ASP A 208 -1.99 -5.63 -13.54
C ASP A 208 -3.48 -5.62 -13.90
N ALA A 209 -4.22 -4.61 -13.44
CA ALA A 209 -5.62 -4.44 -13.77
C ALA A 209 -5.85 -4.32 -15.29
N TYR A 210 -5.02 -3.53 -15.99
CA TYR A 210 -5.09 -3.41 -17.43
C TYR A 210 -4.77 -4.75 -18.13
N MET A 211 -3.72 -5.46 -17.73
CA MET A 211 -3.40 -6.74 -18.40
C MET A 211 -4.47 -7.80 -18.17
N LYS A 212 -5.24 -7.72 -17.08
CA LYS A 212 -6.36 -8.61 -16.75
C LYS A 212 -7.72 -8.19 -17.32
N GLY A 213 -7.76 -7.16 -18.18
CA GLY A 213 -9.02 -6.74 -18.84
C GLY A 213 -9.87 -5.73 -18.06
N ILE A 214 -9.43 -5.28 -16.88
CA ILE A 214 -10.10 -4.20 -16.15
C ILE A 214 -9.79 -2.88 -16.86
N ARG A 215 -10.81 -2.26 -17.46
CA ARG A 215 -10.75 -1.04 -18.26
C ARG A 215 -11.66 0.03 -17.64
N GLY A 216 -11.77 1.18 -18.30
CA GLY A 216 -12.67 2.26 -17.86
C GLY A 216 -11.98 3.42 -17.13
N PHE A 217 -10.68 3.58 -17.39
CA PHE A 217 -9.87 4.72 -16.98
C PHE A 217 -9.08 5.25 -18.20
N ASP A 218 -8.64 6.49 -18.12
CA ASP A 218 -7.85 7.14 -19.18
C ASP A 218 -6.43 6.55 -19.23
N THR A 219 -6.14 5.81 -20.30
CA THR A 219 -4.87 5.10 -20.47
C THR A 219 -3.73 6.01 -20.88
N ASP A 220 -4.01 7.08 -21.62
CA ASP A 220 -2.97 8.04 -22.01
C ASP A 220 -2.57 8.86 -20.77
N LEU A 221 -3.54 9.31 -19.96
CA LEU A 221 -3.28 9.94 -18.66
C LEU A 221 -2.54 8.99 -17.71
N ALA A 222 -2.92 7.71 -17.67
CA ALA A 222 -2.22 6.73 -16.85
C ALA A 222 -0.75 6.59 -17.24
N LEU A 223 -0.44 6.48 -18.55
CA LEU A 223 0.95 6.40 -19.01
C LEU A 223 1.71 7.71 -18.74
N GLU A 224 1.08 8.87 -18.90
CA GLU A 224 1.67 10.17 -18.53
C GLU A 224 2.04 10.20 -17.04
N ALA A 225 1.10 9.81 -16.17
CA ALA A 225 1.28 9.78 -14.73
C ALA A 225 2.39 8.79 -14.30
N MET A 226 2.42 7.60 -14.90
CA MET A 226 3.48 6.59 -14.72
C MET A 226 4.85 7.17 -15.05
N LYS A 227 4.98 7.81 -16.22
CA LYS A 227 6.23 8.43 -16.67
C LYS A 227 6.66 9.54 -15.72
N LYS A 228 5.73 10.39 -15.30
CA LYS A 228 6.00 11.49 -14.37
C LYS A 228 6.54 10.97 -13.03
N SER A 229 5.97 9.90 -12.47
CA SER A 229 6.49 9.26 -11.26
C SER A 229 7.91 8.70 -11.47
N ALA A 230 8.15 8.02 -12.61
CA ALA A 230 9.42 7.38 -12.92
C ALA A 230 10.54 8.33 -13.40
N THR A 231 10.25 9.64 -13.52
CA THR A 231 11.23 10.69 -13.86
C THR A 231 11.22 11.85 -12.88
N TRP A 232 10.63 11.67 -11.69
CA TRP A 232 10.60 12.72 -10.68
C TRP A 232 11.99 12.90 -10.06
N ASN A 233 12.40 14.15 -9.82
CA ASN A 233 13.68 14.44 -9.16
C ASN A 233 13.58 14.21 -7.63
N HIS A 234 13.56 12.94 -7.21
CA HIS A 234 13.35 12.51 -5.82
C HIS A 234 13.92 11.10 -5.60
N LEU A 235 14.37 10.81 -4.37
CA LEU A 235 14.82 9.49 -3.91
C LEU A 235 15.80 8.78 -4.86
N GLY A 236 16.84 9.47 -5.32
CA GLY A 236 17.89 8.87 -6.15
C GLY A 236 17.50 8.56 -7.61
N LEU A 237 16.28 8.89 -8.05
CA LEU A 237 15.85 8.72 -9.45
C LEU A 237 16.76 9.39 -10.49
N PRO A 238 17.29 10.62 -10.27
CA PRO A 238 18.23 11.21 -11.22
C PRO A 238 19.47 10.33 -11.47
N ALA A 239 20.07 9.81 -10.41
CA ALA A 239 21.22 8.91 -10.49
C ALA A 239 20.84 7.58 -11.15
N TYR A 240 19.68 7.01 -10.79
CA TYR A 240 19.15 5.80 -11.41
C TYR A 240 18.97 5.95 -12.93
N ILE A 241 18.36 7.05 -13.38
CA ILE A 241 18.10 7.32 -14.80
C ILE A 241 19.42 7.53 -15.56
N GLN A 242 20.34 8.30 -14.99
CA GLN A 242 21.60 8.67 -15.64
C GLN A 242 22.62 7.53 -15.67
N ASN A 243 22.75 6.79 -14.57
CA ASN A 243 23.85 5.83 -14.34
C ASN A 243 23.38 4.37 -14.43
N GLY A 244 22.07 4.12 -14.42
CA GLY A 244 21.51 2.78 -14.35
C GLY A 244 21.68 2.08 -13.00
N VAL A 245 22.06 2.82 -11.97
CA VAL A 245 22.24 2.34 -10.61
C VAL A 245 22.19 3.53 -9.65
N ILE A 246 21.69 3.29 -8.44
CA ILE A 246 21.82 4.22 -7.32
C ILE A 246 23.02 3.76 -6.50
N SER A 247 24.03 4.61 -6.33
CA SER A 247 25.12 4.37 -5.39
C SER A 247 24.71 4.81 -3.98
N MET A 248 25.37 4.27 -2.96
CA MET A 248 25.22 4.76 -1.57
C MET A 248 25.56 6.25 -1.40
N ASP A 249 26.38 6.80 -2.31
CA ASP A 249 26.76 8.21 -2.32
C ASP A 249 25.67 9.10 -2.94
N ASP A 250 24.74 8.52 -3.71
CA ASP A 250 23.63 9.24 -4.35
C ASP A 250 22.41 9.33 -3.44
N GLU A 251 22.05 8.22 -2.77
CA GLU A 251 20.81 8.10 -2.00
C GLU A 251 20.84 6.88 -1.04
N HIS A 252 20.07 6.96 0.05
CA HIS A 252 19.85 5.86 0.98
C HIS A 252 18.97 4.76 0.36
N GLU A 253 19.07 3.54 0.89
CA GLU A 253 18.29 2.38 0.42
C GLU A 253 18.51 2.07 -1.06
N SER A 254 19.72 2.36 -1.52
CA SER A 254 20.11 2.36 -2.94
C SER A 254 19.87 1.04 -3.65
N VAL A 255 20.09 -0.09 -2.97
CA VAL A 255 19.89 -1.42 -3.55
C VAL A 255 18.40 -1.71 -3.70
N SER A 256 17.59 -1.53 -2.64
CA SER A 256 16.13 -1.74 -2.70
C SER A 256 15.51 -0.88 -3.79
N LYS A 257 15.80 0.43 -3.78
CA LYS A 257 15.28 1.37 -4.77
C LYS A 257 15.66 0.98 -6.19
N THR A 258 16.91 0.59 -6.44
CA THR A 258 17.34 0.14 -7.78
C THR A 258 16.55 -1.09 -8.25
N LEU A 259 16.31 -2.07 -7.37
CA LEU A 259 15.58 -3.29 -7.69
C LEU A 259 14.08 -3.02 -7.93
N GLU A 260 13.46 -2.24 -7.05
CA GLU A 260 12.04 -1.93 -7.11
C GLU A 260 11.69 -0.97 -8.25
N TYR A 261 12.54 0.03 -8.53
CA TYR A 261 12.40 0.88 -9.71
C TYR A 261 12.54 0.08 -11.01
N ALA A 262 13.44 -0.90 -11.06
CA ALA A 262 13.58 -1.76 -12.24
C ALA A 262 12.32 -2.62 -12.48
N TYR A 263 11.64 -3.05 -11.42
CA TYR A 263 10.35 -3.75 -11.56
C TYR A 263 9.24 -2.79 -12.01
N ASP A 264 9.12 -1.61 -11.39
CA ASP A 264 8.10 -0.65 -11.76
C ASP A 264 8.29 -0.17 -13.22
N ASP A 265 9.53 0.03 -13.66
CA ASP A 265 9.86 0.35 -15.06
C ASP A 265 9.47 -0.78 -16.02
N TRP A 266 9.62 -2.04 -15.63
CA TRP A 266 9.11 -3.15 -16.44
C TRP A 266 7.59 -3.04 -16.60
N CYS A 267 6.86 -2.69 -15.55
CA CYS A 267 5.42 -2.48 -15.64
C CYS A 267 5.08 -1.35 -16.64
N ILE A 268 5.80 -0.21 -16.60
CA ILE A 268 5.63 0.88 -17.57
C ILE A 268 5.88 0.39 -18.99
N ALA A 269 6.95 -0.37 -19.21
CA ALA A 269 7.27 -0.91 -20.52
C ALA A 269 6.15 -1.82 -21.05
N ILE A 270 5.64 -2.73 -20.23
CA ILE A 270 4.55 -3.64 -20.61
C ILE A 270 3.27 -2.86 -20.95
N PHE A 271 2.94 -1.84 -20.15
CA PHE A 271 1.80 -0.98 -20.43
C PHE A 271 1.96 -0.18 -21.73
N ALA A 272 3.11 0.47 -21.92
CA ALA A 272 3.45 1.21 -23.13
C ALA A 272 3.37 0.33 -24.38
N LYS A 273 3.88 -0.90 -24.31
CA LYS A 273 3.77 -1.88 -25.39
C LYS A 273 2.33 -2.20 -25.74
N ALA A 274 1.47 -2.42 -24.74
CA ALA A 274 0.05 -2.70 -24.96
C ALA A 274 -0.71 -1.50 -25.57
N LEU A 275 -0.24 -0.27 -25.34
CA LEU A 275 -0.76 0.95 -25.96
C LEU A 275 -0.11 1.31 -27.30
N GLY A 276 0.82 0.49 -27.80
CA GLY A 276 1.54 0.75 -29.06
C GLY A 276 2.57 1.90 -28.98
N LYS A 277 2.98 2.31 -27.78
CA LYS A 277 3.94 3.40 -27.54
C LYS A 277 5.38 2.86 -27.54
N GLN A 278 5.89 2.54 -28.73
CA GLN A 278 7.16 1.83 -28.90
C GLN A 278 8.38 2.52 -28.25
N ALA A 279 8.50 3.85 -28.37
CA ALA A 279 9.62 4.60 -27.79
C ALA A 279 9.63 4.54 -26.24
N ASP A 280 8.45 4.61 -25.63
CA ASP A 280 8.31 4.44 -24.18
C ASP A 280 8.64 2.99 -23.78
N TYR A 281 8.13 2.00 -24.53
CA TYR A 281 8.50 0.59 -24.29
C TYR A 281 10.01 0.38 -24.30
N GLU A 282 10.73 0.85 -25.32
CA GLU A 282 12.18 0.69 -25.46
C GLU A 282 12.95 1.35 -24.31
N THR A 283 12.53 2.56 -23.91
CA THR A 283 13.15 3.29 -22.80
C THR A 283 13.03 2.51 -21.49
N TYR A 284 11.80 2.10 -21.15
CA TYR A 284 11.52 1.51 -19.84
C TYR A 284 11.92 0.03 -19.78
N ILE A 285 11.88 -0.72 -20.89
CA ILE A 285 12.36 -2.11 -20.90
C ILE A 285 13.89 -2.18 -20.74
N HIS A 286 14.62 -1.17 -21.22
CA HIS A 286 16.05 -1.03 -20.96
C HIS A 286 16.30 -0.74 -19.47
N ARG A 287 15.61 0.25 -18.89
CA ARG A 287 15.73 0.57 -17.45
C ARG A 287 15.35 -0.60 -16.55
N ALA A 288 14.38 -1.41 -16.94
CA ALA A 288 14.01 -2.64 -16.23
C ALA A 288 15.15 -3.66 -16.06
N GLN A 289 16.25 -3.52 -16.82
CA GLN A 289 17.44 -4.35 -16.72
C GLN A 289 18.47 -3.84 -15.70
N TYR A 290 18.27 -2.66 -15.10
CA TYR A 290 19.22 -2.01 -14.20
C TYR A 290 19.50 -2.79 -12.92
N TYR A 291 18.64 -3.75 -12.54
CA TYR A 291 18.92 -4.71 -11.47
C TYR A 291 20.25 -5.46 -11.68
N LYS A 292 20.69 -5.64 -12.94
CA LYS A 292 21.95 -6.32 -13.28
C LYS A 292 23.19 -5.55 -12.83
N ASN A 293 23.10 -4.22 -12.67
CA ASN A 293 24.25 -3.37 -12.34
C ASN A 293 24.69 -3.50 -10.87
N ILE A 294 23.79 -4.00 -10.01
CA ILE A 294 24.00 -4.21 -8.57
C ILE A 294 24.15 -5.69 -8.18
N LEU A 295 24.09 -6.61 -9.15
CA LEU A 295 24.38 -8.02 -8.91
C LEU A 295 25.90 -8.29 -8.93
N ASP A 296 26.47 -8.62 -7.77
CA ASP A 296 27.84 -9.11 -7.67
C ASP A 296 27.85 -10.62 -7.99
N THR A 297 28.16 -10.98 -9.24
CA THR A 297 28.13 -12.38 -9.70
C THR A 297 29.15 -13.28 -9.01
N LYS A 298 30.16 -12.73 -8.31
CA LYS A 298 31.10 -13.53 -7.51
C LYS A 298 30.48 -14.02 -6.21
N THR A 299 29.66 -13.18 -5.57
CA THR A 299 29.00 -13.51 -4.30
C THR A 299 27.56 -14.00 -4.51
N GLY A 300 26.98 -13.71 -5.69
CA GLY A 300 25.59 -14.02 -6.02
C GLY A 300 24.59 -13.21 -5.20
N PHE A 301 24.97 -12.00 -4.75
CA PHE A 301 24.14 -11.10 -3.96
C PHE A 301 23.99 -9.75 -4.66
N MET A 302 22.85 -9.10 -4.43
CA MET A 302 22.68 -7.68 -4.72
C MET A 302 23.50 -6.91 -3.69
N ARG A 303 24.55 -6.25 -4.16
CA ARG A 303 25.58 -5.65 -3.31
C ARG A 303 25.59 -4.13 -3.51
N PRO A 304 25.65 -3.34 -2.43
CA PRO A 304 25.72 -1.88 -2.56
C PRO A 304 26.95 -1.42 -3.33
N ARG A 305 26.76 -0.37 -4.14
CA ARG A 305 27.84 0.34 -4.85
C ARG A 305 28.24 1.58 -4.07
N GLN A 306 29.55 1.86 -4.02
CA GLN A 306 30.11 3.07 -3.45
C GLN A 306 31.35 3.50 -4.28
N ASN A 307 31.41 4.76 -4.68
CA ASN A 307 32.48 5.31 -5.54
C ASN A 307 32.77 4.43 -6.78
N GLY A 308 31.73 3.88 -7.41
CA GLY A 308 31.81 2.98 -8.58
C GLY A 308 32.24 1.53 -8.27
N GLY A 309 32.75 1.26 -7.06
CA GLY A 309 33.14 -0.07 -6.58
C GLY A 309 32.01 -0.77 -5.81
N TRP A 310 32.23 -2.03 -5.45
CA TRP A 310 31.40 -2.75 -4.49
C TRP A 310 31.83 -2.40 -3.06
N ILE A 311 30.87 -2.23 -2.14
CA ILE A 311 31.19 -2.05 -0.71
C ILE A 311 32.01 -3.23 -0.17
N SER A 312 33.10 -2.98 0.57
CA SER A 312 33.94 -4.02 1.19
C SER A 312 34.46 -3.57 2.56
N PRO A 313 34.45 -4.43 3.60
CA PRO A 313 33.96 -5.82 3.63
C PRO A 313 32.44 -5.92 3.42
N PHE A 314 31.93 -7.11 3.10
CA PHE A 314 30.50 -7.35 2.83
C PHE A 314 29.99 -8.56 3.63
N ASP A 315 29.05 -8.31 4.54
CA ASP A 315 28.25 -9.34 5.22
C ASP A 315 26.81 -9.28 4.69
N PRO A 316 26.31 -10.29 3.97
CA PRO A 316 24.95 -10.26 3.40
C PRO A 316 23.83 -10.28 4.45
N ARG A 317 24.15 -10.56 5.72
CA ARG A 317 23.20 -10.51 6.85
C ARG A 317 23.09 -9.12 7.48
N GLU A 318 23.96 -8.19 7.07
CA GLU A 318 24.00 -6.86 7.63
C GLU A 318 22.77 -6.06 7.20
N VAL A 319 21.99 -5.63 8.19
CA VAL A 319 20.95 -4.64 8.04
C VAL A 319 21.63 -3.27 8.11
N ASN A 320 21.76 -2.62 6.96
CA ASN A 320 22.42 -1.33 6.81
C ASN A 320 21.56 -0.36 6.01
N ASN A 321 22.14 0.76 5.57
CA ASN A 321 21.39 1.83 4.93
C ASN A 321 21.25 1.69 3.41
N SER A 322 21.57 0.53 2.85
CA SER A 322 21.44 0.25 1.42
C SER A 322 20.19 -0.56 1.10
N PHE A 323 19.56 -1.13 2.11
CA PHE A 323 18.36 -1.97 2.03
C PHE A 323 17.25 -1.36 2.89
N THR A 324 16.00 -1.53 2.47
CA THR A 324 14.81 -0.95 3.13
C THR A 324 14.26 -2.01 4.05
N GLU A 325 14.44 -1.82 5.36
CA GLU A 325 13.97 -2.72 6.43
C GLU A 325 14.41 -4.19 6.28
N ALA A 326 15.58 -4.40 5.66
CA ALA A 326 16.03 -5.73 5.26
C ALA A 326 17.56 -5.80 5.14
N ASN A 327 18.05 -6.93 4.66
CA ASN A 327 19.45 -7.12 4.27
C ASN A 327 19.57 -7.69 2.84
N SER A 328 20.81 -7.97 2.42
CA SER A 328 21.06 -8.49 1.07
C SER A 328 20.47 -9.89 0.85
N TRP A 329 20.39 -10.75 1.87
CA TRP A 329 19.74 -12.06 1.73
C TRP A 329 18.29 -11.94 1.26
N GLN A 330 17.55 -11.00 1.83
CA GLN A 330 16.13 -10.82 1.55
C GLN A 330 15.91 -10.12 0.21
N TYR A 331 16.66 -9.06 -0.09
CA TYR A 331 16.49 -8.32 -1.36
C TYR A 331 17.13 -8.97 -2.59
N SER A 332 18.10 -9.86 -2.41
CA SER A 332 18.80 -10.44 -3.57
C SER A 332 17.91 -11.26 -4.49
N PHE A 333 16.71 -11.61 -4.04
CA PHE A 333 15.72 -12.36 -4.80
C PHE A 333 14.67 -11.48 -5.49
N TYR A 334 14.73 -10.15 -5.34
CA TYR A 334 13.74 -9.22 -5.89
C TYR A 334 14.03 -8.85 -7.35
N PHE A 335 13.59 -9.71 -8.27
CA PHE A 335 13.67 -9.51 -9.74
C PHE A 335 12.46 -10.11 -10.47
N PRO A 336 11.21 -9.91 -9.98
CA PRO A 336 10.04 -10.60 -10.51
C PRO A 336 9.80 -10.38 -12.02
N GLN A 337 10.33 -9.29 -12.59
CA GLN A 337 10.27 -9.01 -14.02
C GLN A 337 11.16 -9.91 -14.90
N ASP A 338 12.23 -10.51 -14.36
CA ASP A 338 13.25 -11.21 -15.14
C ASP A 338 13.90 -12.37 -14.36
N ILE A 339 13.07 -13.28 -13.86
CA ILE A 339 13.53 -14.49 -13.14
C ILE A 339 14.48 -15.33 -14.02
N ASN A 340 14.20 -15.42 -15.32
CA ASN A 340 15.03 -16.18 -16.26
C ASN A 340 16.41 -15.53 -16.44
N GLY A 341 16.49 -14.20 -16.58
CA GLY A 341 17.75 -13.49 -16.68
C GLY A 341 18.60 -13.64 -15.41
N TYR A 342 18.01 -13.48 -14.23
CA TYR A 342 18.71 -13.73 -12.98
C TYR A 342 19.20 -15.19 -12.86
N MET A 343 18.34 -16.15 -13.17
CA MET A 343 18.69 -17.58 -13.16
C MET A 343 19.89 -17.87 -14.07
N GLN A 344 19.94 -17.27 -15.27
CA GLN A 344 21.09 -17.41 -16.17
C GLN A 344 22.36 -16.80 -15.57
N LEU A 345 22.27 -15.61 -14.96
CA LEU A 345 23.40 -14.94 -14.29
C LEU A 345 23.94 -15.75 -13.10
N MET A 346 23.08 -16.52 -12.42
CA MET A 346 23.47 -17.43 -11.34
C MET A 346 24.06 -18.76 -11.83
N GLY A 347 24.11 -19.01 -13.15
CA GLY A 347 24.61 -20.26 -13.72
C GLY A 347 23.55 -21.38 -13.80
N GLY A 348 22.28 -21.01 -13.90
CA GLY A 348 21.16 -21.92 -14.18
C GLY A 348 20.39 -22.40 -12.95
N LYS A 349 19.37 -23.24 -13.22
CA LYS A 349 18.39 -23.75 -12.24
C LYS A 349 19.02 -24.36 -10.99
N VAL A 350 20.06 -25.18 -11.16
CA VAL A 350 20.73 -25.88 -10.06
C VAL A 350 21.34 -24.89 -9.07
N ASN A 351 21.98 -23.83 -9.56
CA ASN A 351 22.60 -22.82 -8.70
C ASN A 351 21.56 -21.89 -8.07
N LEU A 352 20.46 -21.57 -8.77
CA LEU A 352 19.32 -20.89 -8.18
C LEU A 352 18.76 -21.68 -6.99
N GLY A 353 18.53 -22.98 -7.17
CA GLY A 353 18.08 -23.87 -6.09
C GLY A 353 19.05 -23.89 -4.91
N LYS A 354 20.36 -24.00 -5.14
CA LYS A 354 21.37 -23.94 -4.07
C LYS A 354 21.37 -22.59 -3.34
N LYS A 355 21.18 -21.48 -4.07
CA LYS A 355 21.09 -20.14 -3.48
C LYS A 355 19.85 -20.00 -2.59
N LEU A 356 18.71 -20.53 -3.01
CA LEU A 356 17.49 -20.60 -2.18
C LEU A 356 17.72 -21.48 -0.96
N ASP A 357 18.30 -22.69 -1.11
CA ASP A 357 18.63 -23.58 0.01
C ASP A 357 19.53 -22.86 1.03
N SER A 358 20.48 -22.05 0.55
CA SER A 358 21.38 -21.28 1.42
C SER A 358 20.69 -20.15 2.20
N LEU A 359 19.58 -19.58 1.70
CA LEU A 359 18.79 -18.59 2.43
C LEU A 359 18.19 -19.21 3.71
N PHE A 360 17.56 -20.38 3.58
CA PHE A 360 16.90 -21.07 4.69
C PHE A 360 17.90 -21.75 5.65
N ALA A 361 19.10 -22.09 5.17
CA ALA A 361 20.16 -22.68 5.99
C ALA A 361 21.08 -21.65 6.67
N ALA A 362 21.06 -20.37 6.25
CA ALA A 362 21.89 -19.33 6.83
C ALA A 362 21.52 -19.07 8.31
N PRO A 363 22.45 -18.62 9.16
CA PRO A 363 22.14 -18.27 10.55
C PRO A 363 21.04 -17.22 10.62
N GLN A 364 20.05 -17.39 11.50
CA GLN A 364 18.94 -16.43 11.64
C GLN A 364 19.39 -15.05 12.14
N LEU A 365 20.45 -15.00 12.96
CA LEU A 365 20.94 -13.75 13.53
C LEU A 365 21.42 -12.79 12.43
N THR A 366 20.75 -11.63 12.34
CA THR A 366 21.17 -10.48 11.53
C THR A 366 22.35 -9.76 12.19
N THR A 367 23.09 -8.99 11.38
CA THR A 367 24.14 -8.09 11.85
C THR A 367 23.77 -6.65 11.50
N GLY A 368 24.51 -5.66 11.99
CA GLY A 368 24.20 -4.25 11.74
C GLY A 368 23.11 -3.71 12.67
N ARG A 369 22.15 -2.96 12.12
CA ARG A 369 21.08 -2.32 12.88
C ARG A 369 19.98 -3.31 13.27
N ASP A 370 19.35 -3.08 14.41
CA ASP A 370 18.13 -3.79 14.79
C ASP A 370 16.93 -3.24 14.00
N GLN A 371 16.07 -4.12 13.49
CA GLN A 371 14.90 -3.78 12.68
C GLN A 371 13.71 -4.60 13.16
N SER A 372 12.68 -3.93 13.69
CA SER A 372 11.52 -4.56 14.31
C SER A 372 10.69 -5.43 13.36
N ASP A 373 10.74 -5.14 12.06
CA ASP A 373 9.85 -5.75 11.07
C ASP A 373 10.43 -7.06 10.52
N ILE A 374 11.73 -7.32 10.74
CA ILE A 374 12.39 -8.58 10.38
C ILE A 374 12.02 -9.66 11.41
N THR A 375 10.84 -10.25 11.23
CA THR A 375 10.30 -11.30 12.11
C THR A 375 9.85 -12.53 11.33
N GLY A 376 9.53 -13.63 12.04
CA GLY A 376 9.14 -14.89 11.41
C GLY A 376 10.27 -15.54 10.61
N LEU A 377 11.47 -15.58 11.19
CA LEU A 377 12.69 -16.03 10.52
C LEU A 377 12.75 -17.55 10.33
N ILE A 378 13.06 -17.99 9.11
CA ILE A 378 13.51 -19.37 8.79
C ILE A 378 14.83 -19.22 8.03
N GLY A 379 15.94 -19.43 8.73
CA GLY A 379 17.23 -18.93 8.27
C GLY A 379 17.18 -17.41 8.09
N GLN A 380 17.48 -16.91 6.89
CA GLN A 380 17.41 -15.48 6.55
C GLN A 380 16.11 -15.06 5.85
N TYR A 381 15.20 -16.00 5.56
CA TYR A 381 13.85 -15.67 5.10
C TYR A 381 13.05 -15.08 6.26
N ALA A 382 12.45 -13.90 6.10
CA ALA A 382 11.65 -13.23 7.12
C ALA A 382 10.21 -13.04 6.63
N HIS A 383 9.24 -13.78 7.17
CA HIS A 383 7.85 -13.67 6.72
C HIS A 383 7.16 -12.38 7.18
N GLY A 384 7.62 -11.79 8.27
CA GLY A 384 7.06 -10.57 8.83
C GLY A 384 7.32 -9.29 8.01
N ASN A 385 8.15 -9.38 6.96
CA ASN A 385 8.42 -8.26 6.05
C ASN A 385 8.30 -8.68 4.58
N GLU A 386 7.73 -7.79 3.77
CA GLU A 386 7.27 -7.94 2.40
C GLU A 386 8.33 -8.36 1.36
N PRO A 387 9.61 -7.93 1.44
CA PRO A 387 10.63 -8.31 0.45
C PRO A 387 10.82 -9.82 0.30
N SER A 388 10.46 -10.60 1.33
CA SER A 388 10.61 -12.06 1.31
C SER A 388 9.41 -12.80 0.71
N HIS A 389 8.23 -12.18 0.62
CA HIS A 389 6.95 -12.88 0.40
C HIS A 389 6.91 -13.74 -0.88
N HIS A 390 7.61 -13.34 -1.93
CA HIS A 390 7.63 -14.07 -3.21
C HIS A 390 8.72 -15.16 -3.29
N ILE A 391 9.70 -15.17 -2.38
CA ILE A 391 10.94 -15.96 -2.54
C ILE A 391 10.66 -17.46 -2.62
N ILE A 392 9.74 -17.97 -1.80
CA ILE A 392 9.41 -19.40 -1.75
C ILE A 392 8.94 -19.95 -3.11
N TYR A 393 8.29 -19.11 -3.92
CA TYR A 393 7.79 -19.52 -5.24
C TYR A 393 8.89 -19.63 -6.29
N LEU A 394 10.10 -19.13 -6.01
CA LEU A 394 11.25 -19.23 -6.93
C LEU A 394 11.77 -20.68 -7.06
N TYR A 395 11.46 -21.56 -6.11
CA TYR A 395 11.77 -22.98 -6.21
C TYR A 395 11.13 -23.66 -7.42
N ASN A 396 9.96 -23.19 -7.87
CA ASN A 396 9.33 -23.66 -9.12
C ASN A 396 10.22 -23.41 -10.34
N TYR A 397 10.96 -22.30 -10.37
CA TYR A 397 11.89 -21.96 -11.45
C TYR A 397 13.22 -22.73 -11.34
N ALA A 398 13.50 -23.33 -10.18
CA ALA A 398 14.65 -24.20 -9.95
C ALA A 398 14.34 -25.70 -10.20
N ASP A 399 13.17 -26.03 -10.75
CA ASP A 399 12.65 -27.42 -10.91
C ASP A 399 12.55 -28.19 -9.57
N LYS A 400 12.24 -27.49 -8.47
CA LYS A 400 12.08 -28.08 -7.13
C LYS A 400 10.75 -27.64 -6.48
N PRO A 401 9.58 -27.98 -7.02
CA PRO A 401 8.29 -27.47 -6.53
C PRO A 401 7.80 -28.06 -5.18
N TYR A 402 8.57 -28.97 -4.55
CA TYR A 402 8.13 -29.83 -3.44
C TYR A 402 8.47 -29.29 -2.04
#